data_AF-A0A351AT56-F1
#
_entry.id   AF-A0A351AT56-F1
#
_cell.length_a   1.000
_cell.length_b   1.000
_cell.length_c   1.000
_cell.angle_alpha   90.00
_cell.angle_beta   90.00
_cell.angle_gamma   90.00
#
_symmetry.space_group_name_H-M   'P 1'
#
loop_
_entity.id
_entity.type
_entity.pdbx_description
1 polymer ?
#
loop_
_entity_poly.entity_id
_entity_poly.type
_entity_poly.pdbx_seq_one_letter_code
_entity_poly.pdbx_strand_id
1 'polypeptide(L)' 'KKDDYKADGKGILQDVDLTVLINESTASSSEIFAGAIQDNDRGLIIGRRSFGKG' A
#
# COMPACT_ATOMS: atom_id res chain seq x y z
N LYS A 1 9.29 -23.91 7.32
CA LYS A 1 9.32 -23.88 5.84
C LYS A 1 8.82 -22.49 5.44
N LYS A 2 9.60 -21.71 4.68
CA LYS A 2 9.15 -20.40 4.19
C LYS A 2 8.36 -20.64 2.91
N ASP A 3 7.14 -20.13 2.86
CA ASP A 3 6.32 -20.15 1.67
C ASP A 3 6.44 -18.78 1.00
N ASP A 4 6.99 -18.76 -0.21
CA ASP A 4 7.14 -17.54 -1.00
C ASP A 4 5.92 -17.38 -1.91
N TYR A 5 5.17 -16.30 -1.71
CA TYR A 5 4.03 -15.93 -2.54
C TYR A 5 4.41 -14.78 -3.47
N LYS A 6 4.19 -14.95 -4.78
CA LYS A 6 4.45 -13.92 -5.79
C LYS A 6 3.15 -13.57 -6.51
N ALA A 7 2.97 -12.29 -6.82
CA ALA A 7 1.91 -11.86 -7.73
C ALA A 7 2.20 -12.39 -9.14
N ASP A 8 1.16 -12.87 -9.83
CA ASP A 8 1.26 -13.44 -11.19
C ASP A 8 1.09 -12.39 -12.30
N GLY A 9 0.79 -11.15 -11.92
CA GLY A 9 0.59 -10.04 -12.85
C GLY A 9 -0.67 -10.16 -13.70
N LYS A 10 -1.70 -10.90 -13.28
CA LYS A 10 -2.98 -11.04 -14.01
C LYS A 10 -4.16 -10.41 -13.29
N GLY A 11 -3.90 -9.39 -12.46
CA GLY A 11 -4.94 -8.70 -11.71
C GLY A 11 -5.86 -7.88 -12.61
N ILE A 12 -7.17 -7.96 -12.38
CA ILE A 12 -8.17 -7.24 -13.19
C ILE A 12 -8.20 -5.72 -12.94
N LEU A 13 -7.57 -5.24 -11.87
CA LEU A 13 -7.54 -3.82 -11.47
C LEU A 13 -6.17 -3.19 -11.71
N GLN A 14 -5.43 -3.61 -12.73
CA GLN A 14 -4.09 -3.09 -12.99
C GLN A 14 -4.09 -1.61 -13.39
N ASP A 15 -5.03 -1.22 -14.26
CA ASP A 15 -5.05 0.11 -14.87
C ASP A 15 -6.03 1.08 -14.20
N VAL A 16 -6.62 0.70 -13.07
CA VAL A 16 -7.57 1.55 -12.35
C VAL A 16 -6.81 2.56 -11.50
N ASP A 17 -7.21 3.82 -11.57
CA ASP A 17 -6.70 4.88 -10.70
C ASP A 17 -6.91 4.51 -9.23
N LEU A 18 -5.83 4.52 -8.46
CA LEU A 18 -5.84 4.18 -7.04
C LEU A 18 -5.42 5.38 -6.21
N THR A 19 -6.27 5.76 -5.25
CA THR A 19 -5.94 6.73 -4.21
C THR A 19 -6.15 6.08 -2.85
N VAL A 20 -5.18 6.25 -1.94
CA VAL A 20 -5.23 5.72 -0.58
C VAL A 20 -5.33 6.89 0.40
N LEU A 21 -6.40 6.91 1.20
CA LEU A 21 -6.61 7.91 2.24
C LEU A 21 -6.06 7.40 3.58
N ILE A 22 -5.15 8.15 4.21
CA ILE A 22 -4.52 7.80 5.50
C ILE A 22 -4.73 8.87 6.57
N ASN A 23 -4.60 8.47 7.83
CA ASN A 23 -4.64 9.39 8.98
C ASN A 23 -3.64 8.97 10.06
N GLU A 24 -3.62 9.70 11.18
CA GLU A 24 -2.69 9.48 12.29
C GLU A 24 -2.90 8.15 13.04
N SER A 25 -4.04 7.49 12.83
CA SER A 25 -4.33 6.15 13.37
C SER A 25 -3.97 5.02 12.41
N THR A 26 -3.55 5.34 11.17
CA THR A 26 -2.96 4.36 10.24
C THR A 26 -1.64 3.87 10.81
N ALA A 27 -1.54 2.57 11.11
CA ALA A 27 -0.37 1.98 11.74
C ALA A 27 -0.09 0.55 11.24
N SER A 28 1.16 0.08 11.38
CA SER A 28 1.56 -1.32 11.14
C SER A 28 1.28 -1.77 9.70
N SER A 29 0.52 -2.85 9.47
CA SER A 29 0.26 -3.39 8.12
C SER A 29 -0.32 -2.36 7.14
N SER A 30 -1.05 -1.34 7.63
CA SER A 30 -1.57 -0.28 6.77
C SER A 30 -0.49 0.71 6.30
N GLU A 31 0.57 0.93 7.10
CA GLU A 31 1.73 1.74 6.68
C GLU A 31 2.57 0.99 5.65
N ILE A 32 2.76 -0.33 5.83
CA ILE A 32 3.44 -1.18 4.85
C ILE A 32 2.69 -1.18 3.52
N PHE A 33 1.36 -1.31 3.55
CA PHE A 33 0.54 -1.26 2.34
C PHE A 33 0.64 0.10 1.64
N ALA A 34 0.48 1.21 2.37
CA ALA A 34 0.57 2.55 1.79
C ALA A 34 1.98 2.82 1.22
N GLY A 35 3.03 2.39 1.91
CA GLY A 35 4.41 2.45 1.43
C GLY A 35 4.60 1.64 0.16
N ALA A 36 4.11 0.38 0.10
CA ALA A 36 4.21 -0.43 -1.10
C ALA A 36 3.47 0.17 -2.30
N ILE A 37 2.30 0.79 -2.10
CA ILE A 37 1.59 1.49 -3.17
C ILE A 37 2.38 2.71 -3.66
N GLN A 38 2.98 3.48 -2.76
CA GLN A 38 3.78 4.65 -3.09
C GLN A 38 5.10 4.28 -3.78
N ASP A 39 5.84 3.29 -3.25
CA ASP A 39 7.15 2.87 -3.75
C ASP A 39 7.08 2.21 -5.14
N ASN A 40 5.92 1.66 -5.51
CA ASN A 40 5.69 1.08 -6.83
C ASN A 40 5.00 2.05 -7.80
N ASP A 41 4.88 3.33 -7.45
CA ASP A 41 4.16 4.35 -8.22
C ASP A 41 2.73 3.90 -8.60
N ARG A 42 2.11 3.03 -7.77
CA ARG A 42 0.83 2.40 -8.10
C ARG A 42 -0.35 3.29 -7.77
N GLY A 43 -0.20 4.27 -6.89
CA GLY A 43 -1.30 5.15 -6.51
C GLY A 43 -0.86 6.34 -5.67
N LEU A 44 -1.77 7.31 -5.54
CA LEU A 44 -1.54 8.52 -4.76
C LEU A 44 -1.95 8.29 -3.30
N ILE A 45 -1.08 8.67 -2.36
CA ILE A 45 -1.38 8.67 -0.92
C ILE A 45 -1.81 10.08 -0.51
N ILE A 46 -2.99 10.22 0.09
CA ILE A 46 -3.53 11.50 0.57
C ILE A 46 -3.87 11.37 2.05
N GLY A 47 -3.62 12.41 2.85
CA GLY A 47 -4.08 12.47 4.23
C GLY A 47 -3.10 13.10 5.19
N ARG A 48 -3.13 12.64 6.45
CA ARG A 48 -2.24 13.13 7.52
C ARG A 48 -1.13 12.12 7.78
N ARG A 49 -0.01 12.58 8.34
CA ARG A 49 1.14 11.72 8.67
C ARG A 49 0.65 10.54 9.52
N SER A 50 0.97 9.32 9.09
CA SER A 50 0.63 8.07 9.79
C SER A 50 1.34 7.99 11.15
N PHE A 51 1.00 6.99 11.96
CA PHE A 51 1.51 6.86 13.31
C PHE A 51 3.05 6.77 13.38
N GLY A 52 3.70 6.17 12.37
CA GLY A 52 5.15 6.01 12.30
C GLY A 52 5.65 4.73 12.98
N LYS A 53 4.84 3.66 13.00
CA LYS A 53 5.25 2.36 13.54
C LYS A 53 5.88 1.53 12.42
N GLY A 54 7.21 1.56 12.36
CA GLY A 54 8.03 0.62 11.57
C GLY A 54 8.05 -0.77 12.20
#